data_AF-A0A5R2MWP1-F1
#
_entry.id   AF-A0A5R2MWP1-F1
#
_cell.length_a   1.000
_cell.length_b   1.000
_cell.length_c   1.000
_cell.angle_alpha   90.00
_cell.angle_beta   90.00
_cell.angle_gamma   90.00
#
_symmetry.space_group_name_H-M   'P 1'
#
loop_
_entity.id
_entity.type
_entity.pdbx_description
1 polymer ?
#
loop_
_entity_poly.entity_id
_entity_poly.type
_entity_poly.pdbx_seq_one_letter_code
_entity_poly.pdbx_strand_id
1 'polypeptide(L)' 'MTDQIGSYATYPSLKGRSVFITGGGSGIGESLVRHFCAQG' A
#
# COMPACT_ATOMS: atom_id res chain seq x y z
N MET A 1 -3.17 -27.13 -2.87
CA MET A 1 -2.73 -26.03 -3.73
C MET A 1 -2.35 -24.87 -2.82
N THR A 2 -1.15 -24.96 -2.23
CA THR A 2 -0.65 -23.97 -1.27
C THR A 2 -0.14 -22.77 -2.06
N ASP A 3 -0.91 -21.70 -2.03
CA ASP A 3 -0.53 -20.39 -2.55
C ASP A 3 0.80 -20.00 -1.89
N GLN A 4 1.86 -19.85 -2.69
CA GLN A 4 3.04 -19.14 -2.24
C GLN A 4 2.63 -17.67 -2.13
N ILE A 5 2.09 -17.30 -0.98
CA ILE A 5 1.83 -15.89 -0.63
C ILE A 5 3.21 -15.26 -0.44
N GLY A 6 3.85 -14.89 -1.56
CA GLY A 6 5.10 -14.17 -1.54
C GLY A 6 4.90 -12.91 -0.70
N SER A 7 5.74 -12.73 0.32
CA SER A 7 5.78 -11.49 1.09
C SER A 7 5.74 -10.30 0.13
N TYR A 8 4.85 -9.34 0.39
CA TYR A 8 4.83 -8.11 -0.39
C TYR A 8 6.20 -7.44 -0.38
N ALA A 9 6.53 -6.75 -1.47
CA ALA A 9 7.75 -5.96 -1.53
C ALA A 9 7.72 -4.86 -0.45
N THR A 10 8.90 -4.59 0.12
CA THR A 10 9.11 -3.45 1.01
C THR A 10 9.80 -2.35 0.22
N TYR A 11 9.30 -1.12 0.32
CA TYR A 11 9.82 0.04 -0.38
C TYR A 11 10.31 1.10 0.64
N PRO A 12 11.56 0.99 1.12
CA PRO A 12 12.11 1.94 2.10
C PRO A 12 12.10 3.40 1.63
N SER A 13 12.06 3.62 0.32
CA SER A 13 11.99 4.95 -0.30
C SER A 13 10.65 5.66 -0.09
N LEU A 14 9.60 4.94 0.32
CA LEU A 14 8.33 5.55 0.68
C LEU A 14 8.38 6.22 2.05
N LYS A 15 9.34 5.86 2.90
CA LYS A 15 9.43 6.34 4.29
C LYS A 15 9.41 7.87 4.37
N GLY A 16 8.37 8.41 4.99
CA GLY A 16 8.20 9.85 5.17
C GLY A 16 7.81 10.60 3.90
N ARG A 17 7.39 9.89 2.84
CA ARG A 17 6.94 10.49 1.59
C ARG A 17 5.48 10.93 1.70
N SER A 18 5.21 12.17 1.36
CA SER A 18 3.83 12.64 1.16
C SER A 18 3.25 12.04 -0.13
N VAL A 19 2.12 11.36 -0.01
CA VAL A 19 1.38 10.75 -1.13
C VAL A 19 -0.04 11.31 -1.14
N PHE A 20 -0.50 11.82 -2.29
CA PHE A 20 -1.86 12.33 -2.46
C PHE A 20 -2.68 11.32 -3.26
N ILE A 21 -3.77 10.81 -2.66
CA ILE A 21 -4.65 9.81 -3.25
C ILE A 21 -6.07 10.37 -3.29
N THR A 22 -6.63 10.52 -4.49
CA THR A 22 -8.03 10.89 -4.67
C THR A 22 -8.93 9.66 -4.51
N GLY A 23 -10.16 9.85 -4.04
CA GLY A 23 -11.11 8.74 -3.83
C GLY A 23 -10.65 7.68 -2.82
N GLY A 24 -9.73 8.03 -1.91
CA GLY A 24 -9.11 7.10 -0.96
C GLY A 24 -10.02 6.51 0.14
N GLY A 25 -11.32 6.82 0.12
CA GLY A 25 -12.28 6.40 1.15
C GLY A 25 -13.00 5.08 0.87
N SER A 26 -12.91 4.52 -0.34
CA SER A 26 -13.54 3.23 -0.66
C SER A 26 -12.86 2.49 -1.81
N GLY A 27 -13.18 1.19 -1.96
CA GLY A 27 -12.76 0.36 -3.08
C GLY A 27 -11.25 0.32 -3.28
N ILE A 28 -10.80 0.51 -4.52
CA ILE A 28 -9.37 0.45 -4.86
C ILE A 28 -8.59 1.57 -4.17
N GLY A 29 -9.14 2.79 -4.11
CA GLY A 29 -8.49 3.94 -3.49
C GLY A 29 -8.18 3.70 -2.01
N GLU A 30 -9.11 3.09 -1.28
CA GLU A 30 -8.91 2.72 0.12
C GLU A 30 -7.80 1.68 0.30
N SER A 31 -7.73 0.68 -0.58
CA SER A 31 -6.63 -0.30 -0.58
C SER A 31 -5.28 0.38 -0.83
N LEU A 32 -5.22 1.33 -1.77
CA LEU A 32 -4.00 2.09 -2.04
C LEU A 32 -3.57 2.88 -0.79
N VAL A 33 -4.47 3.62 -0.14
CA VAL A 33 -4.17 4.32 1.11
C VAL A 33 -3.59 3.37 2.15
N ARG A 34 -4.24 2.22 2.38
CA ARG A 34 -3.75 1.22 3.35
C ARG A 34 -2.34 0.74 3.03
N HIS A 35 -2.04 0.40 1.78
CA HIS A 35 -0.73 -0.11 1.40
C HIS A 35 0.35 0.97 1.47
N PHE A 36 0.09 2.20 1.04
CA PHE A 36 1.04 3.30 1.20
C PHE A 36 1.31 3.63 2.67
N CYS A 37 0.28 3.65 3.53
CA CYS A 37 0.45 3.82 4.97
C CYS A 37 1.24 2.67 5.62
N ALA A 38 1.08 1.42 5.15
CA ALA A 38 1.83 0.28 5.67
C ALA A 38 3.32 0.31 5.29
N GLN A 39 3.66 0.93 4.17
CA GLN A 39 5.06 1.09 3.73
C GLN A 39 5.77 2.22 4.49
N GLY A 40 5.00 3.22 4.95
CA GLY A 40 5.47 4.33 5.79
C GLY A 40 6.15 5.43 5.01
#